data_AF-A0A2N9LMC6-F1
#
_entry.id   AF-A0A2N9LMC6-F1
#
_cell.length_a   1.000
_cell.length_b   1.000
_cell.length_c   1.000
_cell.angle_alpha   90.00
_cell.angle_beta   90.00
_cell.angle_gamma   90.00
#
_symmetry.space_group_name_H-M   'P 1'
#
loop_
_entity.id
_entity.type
_entity.pdbx_description
1 polymer ?
#
loop_
_entity_poly.entity_id
_entity_poly.type
_entity_poly.pdbx_seq_one_letter_code
_entity_poly.pdbx_strand_id
1 'polypeptide(L)'
;MTHNRWQVSLGFAGLLIVSLAGCSAGINFSTSESAGPGSSGPGSGGPGPGTPSTIALSTLTVNNTAACPASGQLPAYCQHAFAGQVDSRSNVATPMFDLPAGNVSTEDPHRYLAGGANTKIYANMMLGYCTADGTAYCDNNVQTGYTSDDANTIAAQAQDLKNRHIDGAIMTWEGPGTSEDAATLLYQKNVDQNDCDAQGCSPMYLIMDDGPSWSYTVESTGIPGTTGASCSGLTGTEFESCAVAHLRNDMCYMNGMHWGNSAYLKSNGRPIVQIFPEETVIAATGPAPSWADVWAQIEDWNNDLPQNCAVTPYNVNNGVPLVVFENAGGFAHQDSSGSFYWIEPAGTDPTANQFTLSISPASEGGTLDNFLGIALSHSSQLAWSNAFKGFNSSQANWGRDRIMDQECGQTWIGSLSESNQYYSSAALPYLQIATWNDYNEGTEIESGIDNCFAVSASTLGQTLSWTLSATNSYASLTTVSHIEIYDSTDGQNVSLVASQPAAQGGSWSLSGLPSGTHTLFVRMVGKNSIQNRISSGVPYSN
;
A
#
# COMPACT_ATOMS: atom_id res chain seq x y z
N MET A 1 -5.26 23.34 2.97
CA MET A 1 -6.70 23.70 3.07
C MET A 1 -7.35 22.77 4.09
N THR A 2 -8.46 23.17 4.72
CA THR A 2 -8.98 22.55 5.94
C THR A 2 -9.87 21.31 5.68
N HIS A 3 -9.36 20.10 5.93
CA HIS A 3 -10.12 18.82 5.83
C HIS A 3 -11.06 18.50 7.00
N ASN A 4 -12.26 19.09 7.05
CA ASN A 4 -13.25 18.80 8.11
C ASN A 4 -14.16 17.61 7.77
N ARG A 5 -13.97 16.47 8.45
CA ARG A 5 -15.05 15.54 8.85
C ARG A 5 -14.76 15.16 10.31
N TRP A 6 -15.65 15.26 11.29
CA TRP A 6 -17.00 14.71 11.42
C TRP A 6 -17.79 15.42 12.53
N GLN A 7 -19.12 15.52 12.39
CA GLN A 7 -20.06 15.34 13.51
C GLN A 7 -21.50 15.03 13.02
N VAL A 8 -22.07 13.97 13.62
CA VAL A 8 -23.49 13.63 13.81
C VAL A 8 -24.23 12.91 12.68
N SER A 9 -24.58 11.63 12.92
CA SER A 9 -25.98 11.24 13.20
C SER A 9 -26.10 9.80 13.72
N LEU A 10 -26.40 9.68 15.03
CA LEU A 10 -27.03 8.51 15.64
C LEU A 10 -28.46 8.38 15.10
N GLY A 11 -28.81 7.23 14.53
CA GLY A 11 -30.16 6.87 14.10
C GLY A 11 -30.59 5.53 14.68
N PHE A 12 -31.65 5.57 15.50
CA PHE A 12 -32.26 4.46 16.22
C PHE A 12 -32.61 3.23 15.34
N ALA A 13 -32.11 2.05 15.72
CA ALA A 13 -32.62 0.77 15.22
C ALA A 13 -33.75 0.26 16.13
N GLY A 14 -34.98 0.29 15.62
CA GLY A 14 -36.14 -0.33 16.22
C GLY A 14 -36.11 -1.86 16.05
N LEU A 15 -36.13 -2.55 17.18
CA LEU A 15 -36.21 -3.99 17.33
C LEU A 15 -37.53 -4.53 16.76
N LEU A 16 -37.48 -5.48 15.80
CA LEU A 16 -38.60 -6.38 15.55
C LEU A 16 -38.10 -7.83 15.45
N ILE A 17 -38.38 -8.58 16.51
CA ILE A 17 -38.19 -10.02 16.61
C ILE A 17 -39.34 -10.68 15.86
N VAL A 18 -39.04 -11.48 14.83
CA VAL A 18 -39.93 -12.54 14.36
C VAL A 18 -39.10 -13.81 14.22
N SER A 19 -39.30 -14.70 15.17
CA SER A 19 -38.93 -16.11 15.10
C SER A 19 -39.90 -16.84 14.16
N LEU A 20 -39.38 -17.75 13.32
CA LEU A 20 -40.11 -18.94 12.89
C LEU A 20 -39.13 -20.02 12.42
N ALA A 21 -39.36 -21.21 12.95
CA ALA A 21 -38.56 -22.40 12.80
C ALA A 21 -38.97 -23.23 11.58
N GLY A 22 -38.01 -23.99 11.06
CA GLY A 22 -38.20 -25.36 10.58
C GLY A 22 -38.54 -25.53 9.10
N CYS A 23 -37.64 -26.18 8.36
CA CYS A 23 -37.90 -27.54 7.85
C CYS A 23 -36.64 -28.14 7.22
N SER A 24 -36.33 -29.36 7.64
CA SER A 24 -35.34 -30.26 7.08
C SER A 24 -35.91 -30.91 5.81
N ALA A 25 -35.08 -31.04 4.77
CA ALA A 25 -35.26 -32.07 3.74
C ALA A 25 -33.88 -32.42 3.18
N GLY A 26 -33.43 -33.63 3.50
CA GLY A 26 -32.25 -34.23 2.90
C GLY A 26 -32.53 -34.69 1.48
N ILE A 27 -31.52 -34.59 0.62
CA ILE A 27 -31.46 -35.32 -0.64
C ILE A 27 -30.05 -35.91 -0.73
N ASN A 28 -29.99 -37.24 -0.58
CA ASN A 28 -28.85 -38.05 -0.97
C ASN A 28 -28.79 -38.11 -2.50
N PHE A 29 -27.61 -37.87 -3.08
CA PHE A 29 -27.22 -38.47 -4.34
C PHE A 29 -25.80 -39.03 -4.24
N SER A 30 -25.68 -40.31 -4.56
CA SER A 30 -24.45 -41.09 -4.56
C SER A 30 -23.91 -41.28 -5.97
N THR A 31 -22.59 -41.51 -6.03
CA THR A 31 -21.78 -42.07 -7.13
C THR A 31 -21.54 -41.13 -8.32
N SER A 32 -20.32 -40.94 -8.80
CA SER A 32 -19.33 -41.99 -9.15
C SER A 32 -17.91 -41.42 -9.27
N GLU A 33 -16.93 -42.25 -8.88
CA GLU A 33 -15.50 -42.09 -9.15
C GLU A 33 -15.21 -42.23 -10.65
N SER A 34 -14.34 -41.36 -11.16
CA SER A 34 -13.45 -41.71 -12.28
C SER A 34 -12.05 -41.20 -11.97
N ALA A 35 -11.15 -42.15 -11.71
CA ALA A 35 -9.76 -41.93 -11.41
C ALA A 35 -8.92 -41.66 -12.67
N GLY A 36 -8.01 -40.69 -12.56
CA GLY A 36 -6.69 -40.66 -13.21
C GLY A 36 -6.44 -39.55 -14.24
N PRO A 37 -5.18 -39.17 -14.53
CA PRO A 37 -3.92 -39.47 -13.84
C PRO A 37 -3.28 -38.21 -13.20
N GLY A 38 -2.45 -38.43 -12.18
CA GLY A 38 -1.81 -37.39 -11.38
C GLY A 38 -0.81 -36.51 -12.15
N SER A 39 -0.93 -35.20 -11.94
CA SER A 39 0.16 -34.25 -12.17
C SER A 39 0.99 -34.18 -10.90
N SER A 40 2.21 -34.69 -10.99
CA SER A 40 3.29 -34.51 -10.03
C SER A 40 3.41 -33.06 -9.57
N GLY A 41 3.20 -32.81 -8.28
CA GLY A 41 3.51 -31.53 -7.66
C GLY A 41 5.02 -31.24 -7.74
N PRO A 42 5.43 -29.96 -7.74
CA PRO A 42 6.84 -29.65 -7.57
C PRO A 42 7.21 -30.03 -6.14
N GLY A 43 8.01 -31.09 -6.04
CA GLY A 43 8.59 -31.53 -4.79
C GLY A 43 9.41 -30.42 -4.15
N SER A 44 9.37 -30.41 -2.82
CA SER A 44 10.34 -29.77 -1.94
C SER A 44 11.75 -30.32 -2.23
N GLY A 45 12.39 -29.79 -3.27
CA GLY A 45 13.81 -29.95 -3.50
C GLY A 45 14.55 -29.05 -2.54
N GLY A 46 15.02 -29.61 -1.42
CA GLY A 46 16.05 -28.95 -0.62
C GLY A 46 17.26 -28.62 -1.50
N PRO A 47 17.91 -27.47 -1.32
CA PRO A 47 19.08 -27.12 -2.11
C PRO A 47 20.16 -28.16 -1.85
N GLY A 48 20.66 -28.79 -2.91
CA GLY A 48 21.92 -29.51 -2.87
C GLY A 48 23.05 -28.57 -2.40
N PRO A 49 24.21 -29.10 -1.96
CA PRO A 49 25.31 -28.30 -1.44
C PRO A 49 25.99 -27.55 -2.60
N GLY A 50 25.35 -26.47 -3.05
CA GLY A 50 25.99 -25.41 -3.81
C GLY A 50 27.01 -24.74 -2.90
N THR A 51 28.15 -24.36 -3.46
CA THR A 51 29.10 -23.48 -2.79
C THR A 51 28.34 -22.29 -2.20
N PRO A 52 28.48 -21.97 -0.90
CA PRO A 52 27.77 -20.84 -0.31
C PRO A 52 28.01 -19.60 -1.17
N SER A 53 26.93 -19.01 -1.68
CA SER A 53 27.04 -17.78 -2.46
C SER A 53 27.50 -16.67 -1.52
N THR A 54 28.76 -16.27 -1.66
CA THR A 54 29.30 -15.14 -0.91
C THR A 54 28.73 -13.83 -1.46
N ILE A 55 28.29 -12.93 -0.57
CA ILE A 55 27.78 -11.60 -0.89
C ILE A 55 28.55 -10.54 -0.11
N ALA A 56 28.55 -9.28 -0.57
CA ALA A 56 29.14 -8.19 0.19
C ALA A 56 28.29 -7.87 1.43
N LEU A 57 28.91 -7.68 2.60
CA LEU A 57 28.26 -7.27 3.86
C LEU A 57 27.44 -5.98 3.69
N SER A 58 27.87 -5.09 2.79
CA SER A 58 27.14 -3.88 2.45
C SER A 58 25.73 -4.19 1.96
N THR A 59 25.50 -5.27 1.20
CA THR A 59 24.15 -5.64 0.71
C THR A 59 23.15 -5.96 1.83
N LEU A 60 23.65 -6.30 3.02
CA LEU A 60 22.84 -6.60 4.21
C LEU A 60 22.62 -5.38 5.11
N THR A 61 23.35 -4.28 4.88
CA THR A 61 23.40 -3.12 5.79
C THR A 61 23.02 -1.80 5.14
N VAL A 62 23.21 -1.65 3.82
CA VAL A 62 22.86 -0.43 3.10
C VAL A 62 21.36 -0.29 2.91
N ASN A 63 20.93 0.96 2.75
CA ASN A 63 19.59 1.28 2.26
C ASN A 63 19.35 0.57 0.91
N ASN A 64 18.31 -0.24 0.84
CA ASN A 64 17.86 -0.92 -0.37
C ASN A 64 16.48 -0.41 -0.84
N THR A 65 16.05 0.73 -0.32
CA THR A 65 14.76 1.34 -0.63
C THR A 65 14.89 2.49 -1.63
N ALA A 66 13.76 2.96 -2.14
CA ALA A 66 13.70 4.19 -2.94
C ALA A 66 13.81 5.48 -2.12
N ALA A 67 13.53 5.47 -0.80
CA ALA A 67 13.64 6.66 0.04
C ALA A 67 15.08 7.16 0.20
N CYS A 68 15.24 8.46 0.40
CA CYS A 68 16.55 9.10 0.54
C CYS A 68 17.22 8.72 1.86
N PRO A 69 18.42 8.11 1.86
CA PRO A 69 19.03 7.62 3.09
C PRO A 69 19.48 8.76 3.99
N ALA A 70 19.31 8.59 5.30
CA ALA A 70 19.74 9.57 6.31
C ALA A 70 21.28 9.77 6.39
N SER A 71 22.05 8.81 5.85
CA SER A 71 23.51 8.82 5.89
C SER A 71 24.12 8.06 4.72
N GLY A 72 25.40 8.29 4.45
CA GLY A 72 26.12 7.68 3.33
C GLY A 72 25.99 8.49 2.03
N GLN A 73 26.27 7.84 0.91
CA GLN A 73 26.15 8.46 -0.41
C GLN A 73 24.68 8.51 -0.82
N LEU A 74 24.17 9.71 -1.10
CA LEU A 74 22.82 9.90 -1.63
C LEU A 74 22.75 9.37 -3.08
N PRO A 75 21.67 8.65 -3.44
CA PRO A 75 21.31 8.40 -4.83
C PRO A 75 21.20 9.70 -5.63
N ALA A 76 21.38 9.63 -6.95
CA ALA A 76 21.41 10.81 -7.81
C ALA A 76 20.11 11.64 -7.81
N TYR A 77 18.97 10.99 -7.54
CA TYR A 77 17.66 11.65 -7.44
C TYR A 77 17.41 12.30 -6.07
N CYS A 78 18.19 11.93 -5.06
CA CYS A 78 18.07 12.51 -3.73
C CYS A 78 18.82 13.82 -3.64
N GLN A 79 18.08 14.89 -3.39
CA GLN A 79 18.64 16.22 -3.16
C GLN A 79 19.14 16.36 -1.72
N HIS A 80 18.41 15.79 -0.75
CA HIS A 80 18.74 15.80 0.67
C HIS A 80 18.46 14.45 1.34
N ALA A 81 19.03 14.26 2.52
CA ALA A 81 18.81 13.07 3.34
C ALA A 81 17.47 13.16 4.08
N PHE A 82 16.72 12.06 4.14
CA PHE A 82 15.52 11.96 4.97
C PHE A 82 15.88 11.32 6.31
N ALA A 83 15.70 12.06 7.40
CA ALA A 83 16.10 11.64 8.74
C ALA A 83 15.04 10.82 9.50
N GLY A 84 13.90 10.51 8.86
CA GLY A 84 12.73 9.97 9.54
C GLY A 84 11.87 11.04 10.22
N GLN A 85 10.74 10.62 10.77
CA GLN A 85 9.79 11.48 11.47
C GLN A 85 9.49 10.95 12.88
N VAL A 86 9.46 11.89 13.82
CA VAL A 86 9.21 11.65 15.25
C VAL A 86 8.05 12.50 15.73
N ASP A 87 7.10 11.87 16.42
CA ASP A 87 6.07 12.55 17.18
C ASP A 87 6.58 12.87 18.60
N SER A 88 6.65 14.16 18.92
CA SER A 88 7.18 14.65 20.18
C SER A 88 6.13 14.75 21.31
N ARG A 89 4.86 14.45 21.01
CA ARG A 89 3.79 14.44 22.02
C ARG A 89 4.07 13.38 23.09
N SER A 90 3.71 13.68 24.33
CA SER A 90 3.81 12.71 25.42
C SER A 90 2.88 11.51 25.19
N ASN A 91 3.29 10.34 25.67
CA ASN A 91 2.50 9.09 25.65
C ASN A 91 2.31 8.46 24.26
N VAL A 92 2.95 8.96 23.21
CA VAL A 92 3.03 8.24 21.93
C VAL A 92 3.82 6.95 22.14
N ALA A 93 3.22 5.82 21.80
CA ALA A 93 3.75 4.49 22.06
C ALA A 93 4.99 4.21 21.21
N THR A 94 4.95 4.54 19.92
CA THR A 94 6.08 4.48 18.99
C THR A 94 6.37 5.86 18.41
N PRO A 95 7.16 6.72 19.10
CA PRO A 95 7.39 8.09 18.67
C PRO A 95 8.03 8.24 17.30
N MET A 96 8.96 7.35 16.92
CA MET A 96 9.55 7.31 15.58
C MET A 96 8.61 6.52 14.67
N PHE A 97 7.74 7.22 13.94
CA PHE A 97 6.71 6.60 13.10
C PHE A 97 7.17 6.43 11.64
N ASP A 98 8.04 7.31 11.13
CA ASP A 98 8.75 7.05 9.88
C ASP A 98 10.22 6.92 10.16
N LEU A 99 10.82 5.82 9.72
CA LEU A 99 12.22 5.58 9.98
C LEU A 99 13.12 6.33 8.98
N PRO A 100 14.37 6.62 9.36
CA PRO A 100 15.43 6.72 8.37
C PRO A 100 15.42 5.51 7.44
N ALA A 101 15.51 5.73 6.13
CA ALA A 101 15.56 4.64 5.15
C ALA A 101 16.73 3.68 5.45
N GLY A 102 16.42 2.38 5.47
CA GLY A 102 17.34 1.33 5.91
C GLY A 102 17.29 0.08 5.04
N ASN A 103 17.89 -1.02 5.53
CA ASN A 103 17.81 -2.30 4.83
C ASN A 103 16.47 -2.98 5.12
N VAL A 104 15.53 -2.94 4.19
CA VAL A 104 14.16 -3.44 4.34
C VAL A 104 14.03 -4.87 3.81
N SER A 105 13.21 -5.67 4.49
CA SER A 105 12.86 -7.01 4.05
C SER A 105 12.02 -7.00 2.78
N THR A 106 12.47 -7.75 1.79
CA THR A 106 11.84 -7.94 0.49
C THR A 106 11.08 -9.26 0.42
N GLU A 107 10.68 -9.84 1.55
CA GLU A 107 9.90 -11.09 1.53
C GLU A 107 8.58 -10.92 0.81
N ASP A 108 8.16 -11.94 0.05
CA ASP A 108 6.90 -11.90 -0.69
C ASP A 108 5.68 -11.79 0.26
N PRO A 109 4.88 -10.70 0.21
CA PRO A 109 3.75 -10.52 1.09
C PRO A 109 2.56 -11.44 0.76
N HIS A 110 2.49 -12.00 -0.45
CA HIS A 110 1.42 -12.94 -0.83
C HIS A 110 1.40 -14.19 0.05
N ARG A 111 2.55 -14.57 0.65
CA ARG A 111 2.63 -15.72 1.55
C ARG A 111 1.90 -15.51 2.89
N TYR A 112 1.54 -14.26 3.22
CA TYR A 112 0.76 -13.94 4.42
C TYR A 112 -0.75 -13.98 4.16
N LEU A 113 -1.17 -14.18 2.92
CA LEU A 113 -2.56 -14.17 2.47
C LEU A 113 -3.04 -15.58 2.12
N ALA A 114 -4.27 -15.90 2.51
CA ALA A 114 -4.96 -17.11 2.13
C ALA A 114 -5.26 -17.08 0.62
N GLY A 115 -4.69 -18.04 -0.12
CA GLY A 115 -4.75 -18.02 -1.58
C GLY A 115 -3.94 -16.88 -2.23
N GLY A 116 -3.00 -16.28 -1.50
CA GLY A 116 -2.33 -15.04 -1.88
C GLY A 116 -1.64 -15.04 -3.23
N ALA A 117 -1.22 -16.19 -3.77
CA ALA A 117 -0.67 -16.27 -5.13
C ALA A 117 -1.63 -15.78 -6.23
N ASN A 118 -2.94 -15.65 -5.92
CA ASN A 118 -3.94 -15.09 -6.82
C ASN A 118 -4.49 -13.72 -6.35
N THR A 119 -4.00 -13.19 -5.23
CA THR A 119 -4.32 -11.82 -4.80
C THR A 119 -3.40 -10.85 -5.50
N LYS A 120 -3.94 -9.69 -5.89
CA LYS A 120 -3.16 -8.61 -6.45
C LYS A 120 -2.90 -7.52 -5.43
N ILE A 121 -1.63 -7.21 -5.17
CA ILE A 121 -1.19 -6.26 -4.15
C ILE A 121 -0.72 -4.97 -4.83
N TYR A 122 -1.40 -3.85 -4.55
CA TYR A 122 -1.03 -2.52 -5.05
C TYR A 122 -0.69 -1.58 -3.91
N ALA A 123 0.19 -0.61 -4.12
CA ALA A 123 0.48 0.42 -3.12
C ALA A 123 0.04 1.80 -3.61
N ASN A 124 -0.63 2.56 -2.74
CA ASN A 124 -1.02 3.94 -3.01
C ASN A 124 0.23 4.84 -3.03
N MET A 125 0.44 5.54 -4.13
CA MET A 125 1.55 6.47 -4.33
C MET A 125 1.05 7.90 -4.27
N MET A 126 1.47 8.63 -3.24
CA MET A 126 1.29 10.07 -3.14
C MET A 126 2.38 10.76 -3.95
N LEU A 127 1.98 11.64 -4.86
CA LEU A 127 2.88 12.27 -5.83
C LEU A 127 3.17 13.75 -5.51
N GLY A 128 2.62 14.23 -4.38
CA GLY A 128 2.71 15.59 -3.85
C GLY A 128 4.04 16.03 -3.20
N TYR A 129 5.17 15.33 -3.43
CA TYR A 129 6.41 15.56 -2.64
C TYR A 129 7.40 16.53 -3.26
N CYS A 130 8.12 17.20 -2.36
CA CYS A 130 9.06 18.27 -2.68
C CYS A 130 10.35 18.21 -1.87
N THR A 131 11.36 18.97 -2.29
CA THR A 131 12.71 18.94 -1.70
C THR A 131 13.15 20.18 -0.94
N ALA A 132 12.44 21.32 -1.02
CA ALA A 132 12.87 22.56 -0.36
C ALA A 132 11.71 23.45 0.11
N ASP A 133 11.88 24.14 1.24
CA ASP A 133 10.91 25.11 1.77
C ASP A 133 10.70 26.34 0.87
N GLY A 134 9.52 26.96 0.98
CA GLY A 134 9.26 28.29 0.43
C GLY A 134 8.81 28.31 -1.04
N THR A 135 8.43 27.17 -1.59
CA THR A 135 7.60 27.13 -2.81
C THR A 135 6.14 26.86 -2.42
N ALA A 136 5.19 27.41 -3.17
CA ALA A 136 3.76 27.27 -2.91
C ALA A 136 3.28 25.81 -2.88
N TYR A 137 4.04 24.88 -3.48
CA TYR A 137 3.77 23.44 -3.53
C TYR A 137 4.40 22.69 -2.34
N CYS A 138 5.44 23.25 -1.72
CA CYS A 138 6.17 22.66 -0.60
C CYS A 138 5.62 23.08 0.78
N ASP A 139 5.02 24.27 0.86
CA ASP A 139 4.50 24.80 2.11
C ASP A 139 3.38 23.85 2.60
N ASN A 140 3.70 23.07 3.64
CA ASN A 140 2.86 22.12 4.39
C ASN A 140 3.09 20.62 4.16
N ASN A 141 3.98 20.22 3.25
CA ASN A 141 4.33 18.80 3.05
C ASN A 141 5.65 18.44 3.76
N VAL A 142 5.77 17.16 4.16
CA VAL A 142 7.02 16.61 4.69
C VAL A 142 8.09 16.60 3.59
N GLN A 143 9.30 17.03 3.94
CA GLN A 143 10.45 17.02 3.04
C GLN A 143 11.09 15.64 2.97
N THR A 144 10.86 14.92 1.87
CA THR A 144 11.35 13.56 1.64
C THR A 144 12.73 13.53 0.98
N GLY A 145 13.17 14.66 0.42
CA GLY A 145 14.46 14.79 -0.25
C GLY A 145 14.46 14.42 -1.73
N TYR A 146 13.31 14.03 -2.31
CA TYR A 146 13.10 13.86 -3.75
C TYR A 146 11.82 14.57 -4.22
N THR A 147 11.63 14.75 -5.53
CA THR A 147 10.33 15.10 -6.12
C THR A 147 9.75 13.87 -6.82
N SER A 148 8.43 13.71 -6.77
CA SER A 148 7.77 12.52 -7.32
C SER A 148 7.67 12.54 -8.85
N ASP A 149 7.90 13.68 -9.49
CA ASP A 149 7.92 13.89 -10.93
C ASP A 149 9.34 13.79 -11.55
N ASP A 150 10.32 13.27 -10.81
CA ASP A 150 11.64 12.92 -11.34
C ASP A 150 11.66 11.48 -11.86
N ALA A 151 12.17 11.28 -13.08
CA ALA A 151 12.19 9.97 -13.74
C ALA A 151 13.09 8.94 -13.01
N ASN A 152 14.15 9.37 -12.31
CA ASN A 152 15.01 8.46 -11.57
C ASN A 152 14.37 8.07 -10.23
N THR A 153 13.67 9.00 -9.56
CA THR A 153 12.83 8.68 -8.38
C THR A 153 11.81 7.60 -8.75
N ILE A 154 11.06 7.80 -9.83
CA ILE A 154 10.04 6.85 -10.30
C ILE A 154 10.65 5.49 -10.64
N ALA A 155 11.77 5.46 -11.34
CA ALA A 155 12.46 4.20 -11.66
C ALA A 155 12.91 3.46 -10.38
N ALA A 156 13.41 4.19 -9.38
CA ALA A 156 13.79 3.62 -8.09
C ALA A 156 12.57 3.06 -7.33
N GLN A 157 11.47 3.80 -7.28
CA GLN A 157 10.22 3.38 -6.63
C GLN A 157 9.60 2.16 -7.31
N ALA A 158 9.50 2.16 -8.64
CA ALA A 158 9.00 1.01 -9.40
C ALA A 158 9.86 -0.24 -9.17
N GLN A 159 11.19 -0.08 -9.10
CA GLN A 159 12.08 -1.21 -8.82
C GLN A 159 11.98 -1.69 -7.36
N ASP A 160 11.78 -0.82 -6.39
CA ASP A 160 11.59 -1.20 -4.99
C ASP A 160 10.24 -1.93 -4.78
N LEU A 161 9.15 -1.45 -5.39
CA LEU A 161 7.86 -2.18 -5.43
C LEU A 161 8.04 -3.61 -5.93
N LYS A 162 8.75 -3.80 -7.06
CA LYS A 162 9.07 -5.13 -7.61
C LYS A 162 9.90 -5.97 -6.66
N ASN A 163 10.94 -5.38 -6.06
CA ASN A 163 11.79 -6.08 -5.11
C ASN A 163 10.98 -6.57 -3.91
N ARG A 164 9.97 -5.82 -3.48
CA ARG A 164 9.06 -6.18 -2.37
C ARG A 164 7.84 -6.99 -2.80
N HIS A 165 7.80 -7.47 -4.04
CA HIS A 165 6.71 -8.28 -4.60
C HIS A 165 5.34 -7.60 -4.52
N ILE A 166 5.30 -6.28 -4.73
CA ILE A 166 4.07 -5.51 -4.89
C ILE A 166 3.76 -5.47 -6.39
N ASP A 167 2.56 -5.92 -6.79
CA ASP A 167 2.15 -6.09 -8.19
C ASP A 167 1.94 -4.76 -8.92
N GLY A 168 1.77 -3.65 -8.19
CA GLY A 168 1.57 -2.37 -8.83
C GLY A 168 1.39 -1.16 -7.94
N ALA A 169 1.12 -0.03 -8.59
CA ALA A 169 0.90 1.26 -7.95
C ALA A 169 -0.52 1.78 -8.19
N ILE A 170 -1.15 2.35 -7.17
CA ILE A 170 -2.34 3.19 -7.31
C ILE A 170 -1.83 4.64 -7.27
N MET A 171 -1.82 5.30 -8.41
CA MET A 171 -1.29 6.65 -8.57
C MET A 171 -2.37 7.66 -8.15
N THR A 172 -2.15 8.37 -7.04
CA THR A 172 -2.98 9.54 -6.73
C THR A 172 -2.84 10.56 -7.84
N TRP A 173 -3.96 11.08 -8.33
CA TRP A 173 -4.01 11.89 -9.53
C TRP A 173 -4.98 13.04 -9.35
N GLU A 174 -4.52 14.26 -9.69
CA GLU A 174 -5.23 15.51 -9.44
C GLU A 174 -5.63 16.23 -10.75
N GLY A 175 -5.77 15.50 -11.85
CA GLY A 175 -6.25 16.05 -13.11
C GLY A 175 -5.17 16.21 -14.20
N PRO A 176 -5.58 16.52 -15.44
CA PRO A 176 -4.67 16.67 -16.57
C PRO A 176 -3.65 17.79 -16.39
N GLY A 177 -2.37 17.51 -16.69
CA GLY A 177 -1.31 18.51 -16.71
C GLY A 177 -0.82 18.96 -15.33
N THR A 178 -1.21 18.29 -14.25
CA THR A 178 -0.62 18.49 -12.92
C THR A 178 0.72 17.76 -12.75
N SER A 179 1.41 17.99 -11.64
CA SER A 179 2.62 17.25 -11.27
C SER A 179 2.35 15.75 -11.08
N GLU A 180 1.20 15.41 -10.52
CA GLU A 180 0.74 14.04 -10.27
C GLU A 180 0.48 13.32 -11.59
N ASP A 181 -0.10 14.00 -12.57
CA ASP A 181 -0.25 13.49 -13.94
C ASP A 181 1.10 13.27 -14.62
N ALA A 182 2.01 14.24 -14.51
CA ALA A 182 3.36 14.10 -15.04
C ALA A 182 4.11 12.91 -14.44
N ALA A 183 4.02 12.72 -13.12
CA ALA A 183 4.58 11.58 -12.42
C ALA A 183 3.93 10.26 -12.85
N THR A 184 2.60 10.23 -13.03
CA THR A 184 1.86 9.07 -13.54
C THR A 184 2.29 8.67 -14.95
N LEU A 185 2.45 9.64 -15.86
CA LEU A 185 2.95 9.41 -17.21
C LEU A 185 4.41 8.92 -17.23
N LEU A 186 5.24 9.40 -16.31
CA LEU A 186 6.61 8.91 -16.16
C LEU A 186 6.64 7.47 -15.62
N TYR A 187 5.78 7.11 -14.67
CA TYR A 187 5.64 5.73 -14.18
C TYR A 187 5.18 4.80 -15.30
N GLN A 188 4.12 5.19 -16.02
CA GLN A 188 3.62 4.49 -17.20
C GLN A 188 4.76 4.22 -18.20
N LYS A 189 5.51 5.27 -18.57
CA LYS A 189 6.65 5.16 -19.49
C LYS A 189 7.75 4.25 -18.96
N ASN A 190 8.07 4.34 -17.67
CA ASN A 190 9.11 3.50 -17.06
C ASN A 190 8.72 2.02 -17.14
N VAL A 191 7.48 1.68 -16.77
CA VAL A 191 7.00 0.30 -16.82
C VAL A 191 6.93 -0.21 -18.26
N ASP A 192 6.38 0.58 -19.19
CA ASP A 192 6.32 0.20 -20.61
C ASP A 192 7.70 -0.15 -21.19
N GLN A 193 8.74 0.57 -20.78
CA GLN A 193 10.07 0.43 -21.33
C GLN A 193 10.86 -0.74 -20.71
N ASN A 194 10.62 -1.03 -19.43
CA ASN A 194 11.49 -1.93 -18.66
C ASN A 194 10.79 -3.22 -18.22
N ASP A 195 9.46 -3.22 -18.14
CA ASP A 195 8.68 -4.18 -17.36
C ASP A 195 7.46 -4.73 -18.10
N CYS A 196 7.30 -4.39 -19.39
CA CYS A 196 6.29 -4.94 -20.27
C CYS A 196 6.90 -5.88 -21.32
N ASP A 197 6.29 -7.04 -21.51
CA ASP A 197 6.65 -8.01 -22.55
C ASP A 197 5.40 -8.58 -23.25
N ALA A 198 5.55 -9.71 -23.95
CA ALA A 198 4.43 -10.34 -24.66
C ALA A 198 3.39 -10.99 -23.71
N GLN A 199 3.73 -11.16 -22.44
CA GLN A 199 2.93 -11.79 -21.40
C GLN A 199 2.18 -10.77 -20.55
N GLY A 200 2.60 -9.51 -20.56
CA GLY A 200 1.94 -8.40 -19.87
C GLY A 200 2.96 -7.44 -19.28
N CYS A 201 2.51 -6.62 -18.32
CA CYS A 201 3.36 -5.70 -17.59
C CYS A 201 3.39 -6.07 -16.10
N SER A 202 4.55 -5.96 -15.47
CA SER A 202 4.71 -6.19 -14.03
C SER A 202 5.85 -5.32 -13.48
N PRO A 203 5.55 -4.23 -12.74
CA PRO A 203 4.27 -3.91 -12.12
C PRO A 203 3.24 -3.35 -13.10
N MET A 204 1.98 -3.28 -12.67
CA MET A 204 0.94 -2.49 -13.35
C MET A 204 0.62 -1.21 -12.55
N TYR A 205 -0.20 -0.32 -13.11
CA TYR A 205 -0.72 0.83 -12.36
C TYR A 205 -2.19 1.10 -12.63
N LEU A 206 -2.84 1.84 -11.73
CA LEU A 206 -4.13 2.46 -11.95
C LEU A 206 -4.13 3.87 -11.37
N ILE A 207 -5.14 4.66 -11.73
CA ILE A 207 -5.36 6.00 -11.20
C ILE A 207 -6.36 5.94 -10.05
N MET A 208 -6.05 6.67 -8.98
CA MET A 208 -7.00 7.16 -7.98
C MET A 208 -7.21 8.65 -8.26
N ASP A 209 -8.39 8.99 -8.78
CA ASP A 209 -8.82 10.38 -8.99
C ASP A 209 -9.19 10.98 -7.62
N ASP A 210 -8.39 11.96 -7.19
CA ASP A 210 -8.48 12.55 -5.86
C ASP A 210 -9.27 13.87 -5.89
N GLY A 211 -9.97 14.18 -4.79
CA GLY A 211 -10.83 15.35 -4.66
C GLY A 211 -10.18 16.73 -4.94
N PRO A 212 -8.86 16.93 -4.80
CA PRO A 212 -8.24 18.17 -5.28
C PRO A 212 -8.35 18.38 -6.79
N SER A 213 -8.57 17.32 -7.60
CA SER A 213 -8.62 17.40 -9.07
C SER A 213 -9.60 18.45 -9.58
N TRP A 214 -10.80 18.51 -9.01
CA TRP A 214 -11.81 19.52 -9.36
C TRP A 214 -11.76 20.79 -8.52
N SER A 215 -10.86 20.86 -7.54
CA SER A 215 -10.61 22.06 -6.75
C SER A 215 -9.66 23.03 -7.46
N TYR A 216 -8.91 22.57 -8.46
CA TYR A 216 -7.94 23.36 -9.22
C TYR A 216 -8.37 23.57 -10.67
N THR A 217 -7.65 24.45 -11.38
CA THR A 217 -7.77 24.52 -12.83
C THR A 217 -6.74 23.56 -13.42
N VAL A 218 -7.22 22.62 -14.22
CA VAL A 218 -6.44 21.57 -14.88
C VAL A 218 -6.47 21.76 -16.40
N GLU A 219 -5.66 21.01 -17.13
CA GLU A 219 -5.67 21.07 -18.58
C GLU A 219 -7.03 20.61 -19.14
N SER A 220 -7.56 21.40 -20.07
CA SER A 220 -8.81 21.06 -20.74
C SER A 220 -8.55 20.24 -22.00
N THR A 221 -9.28 19.14 -22.13
CA THR A 221 -9.37 18.33 -23.36
C THR A 221 -9.98 19.09 -24.55
N GLY A 222 -10.68 20.22 -24.30
CA GLY A 222 -11.37 21.00 -25.32
C GLY A 222 -12.62 20.33 -25.91
N ILE A 223 -13.08 19.23 -25.32
CA ILE A 223 -14.23 18.45 -25.77
C ILE A 223 -15.53 19.18 -25.38
N PRO A 224 -16.56 19.25 -26.25
CA PRO A 224 -17.84 19.85 -25.89
C PRO A 224 -18.47 19.20 -24.65
N GLY A 225 -18.86 20.02 -23.67
CA GLY A 225 -19.46 19.54 -22.42
C GLY A 225 -18.45 19.11 -21.34
N THR A 226 -17.16 19.34 -21.58
CA THR A 226 -16.09 19.19 -20.58
C THR A 226 -15.54 20.54 -20.15
N THR A 227 -14.86 20.60 -19.00
CA THR A 227 -14.13 21.77 -18.53
C THR A 227 -12.90 21.36 -17.72
N GLY A 228 -11.81 22.12 -17.81
CA GLY A 228 -10.70 22.03 -16.86
C GLY A 228 -10.74 23.12 -15.79
N ALA A 229 -11.85 23.88 -15.69
CA ALA A 229 -11.96 24.98 -14.74
C ALA A 229 -12.33 24.48 -13.34
N SER A 230 -11.67 25.06 -12.32
CA SER A 230 -11.96 24.78 -10.91
C SER A 230 -13.43 24.95 -10.54
N CYS A 231 -13.96 24.00 -9.78
CA CYS A 231 -15.29 24.07 -9.16
C CYS A 231 -15.27 24.70 -7.75
N SER A 232 -14.10 25.16 -7.29
CA SER A 232 -13.94 25.76 -5.97
C SER A 232 -14.86 26.98 -5.76
N GLY A 233 -15.59 26.97 -4.65
CA GLY A 233 -16.49 28.05 -4.26
C GLY A 233 -17.88 28.02 -4.91
N LEU A 234 -18.15 27.08 -5.81
CA LEU A 234 -19.49 26.84 -6.35
C LEU A 234 -20.34 26.04 -5.36
N THR A 235 -21.67 26.16 -5.46
CA THR A 235 -22.63 25.36 -4.67
C THR A 235 -23.87 24.99 -5.49
N GLY A 236 -24.68 24.04 -5.00
CA GLY A 236 -25.95 23.66 -5.63
C GLY A 236 -25.79 23.23 -7.09
N THR A 237 -26.70 23.68 -7.96
CA THR A 237 -26.71 23.32 -9.39
C THR A 237 -25.48 23.83 -10.15
N GLU A 238 -24.90 24.97 -9.75
CA GLU A 238 -23.68 25.49 -10.39
C GLU A 238 -22.50 24.57 -10.12
N PHE A 239 -22.38 24.08 -8.88
CA PHE A 239 -21.37 23.08 -8.52
C PHE A 239 -21.58 21.78 -9.28
N GLU A 240 -22.79 21.21 -9.27
CA GLU A 240 -23.09 19.97 -9.98
C GLU A 240 -22.74 20.07 -11.47
N SER A 241 -23.14 21.17 -12.14
CA SER A 241 -22.83 21.38 -13.56
C SER A 241 -21.32 21.44 -13.81
N CYS A 242 -20.57 22.08 -12.90
CA CYS A 242 -19.11 22.12 -12.97
C CYS A 242 -18.50 20.74 -12.75
N ALA A 243 -18.90 20.04 -11.69
CA ALA A 243 -18.38 18.71 -11.33
C ALA A 243 -18.61 17.69 -12.45
N VAL A 244 -19.80 17.67 -13.06
CA VAL A 244 -20.08 16.82 -14.21
C VAL A 244 -19.16 17.15 -15.39
N ALA A 245 -19.02 18.43 -15.75
CA ALA A 245 -18.15 18.82 -16.86
C ALA A 245 -16.66 18.55 -16.57
N HIS A 246 -16.23 18.66 -15.32
CA HIS A 246 -14.86 18.39 -14.89
C HIS A 246 -14.55 16.90 -14.95
N LEU A 247 -15.39 16.07 -14.32
CA LEU A 247 -15.25 14.61 -14.37
C LEU A 247 -15.27 14.09 -15.81
N ARG A 248 -16.09 14.67 -16.71
CA ARG A 248 -16.04 14.31 -18.14
C ARG A 248 -14.71 14.66 -18.79
N ASN A 249 -14.09 15.78 -18.41
CA ASN A 249 -12.75 16.16 -18.87
C ASN A 249 -11.73 15.09 -18.46
N ASP A 250 -11.78 14.70 -17.19
CA ASP A 250 -10.83 13.77 -16.59
C ASP A 250 -10.99 12.35 -17.16
N MET A 251 -12.22 11.86 -17.29
CA MET A 251 -12.51 10.57 -17.93
C MET A 251 -12.05 10.55 -19.39
N CYS A 252 -12.26 11.62 -20.14
CA CYS A 252 -11.78 11.70 -21.53
C CYS A 252 -10.25 11.75 -21.61
N TYR A 253 -9.60 12.53 -20.72
CA TYR A 253 -8.16 12.61 -20.68
C TYR A 253 -7.53 11.25 -20.31
N MET A 254 -8.00 10.62 -19.24
CA MET A 254 -7.57 9.28 -18.85
C MET A 254 -7.77 8.25 -19.96
N ASN A 255 -8.88 8.32 -20.69
CA ASN A 255 -9.13 7.45 -21.83
C ASN A 255 -8.08 7.61 -22.94
N GLY A 256 -7.70 8.85 -23.27
CA GLY A 256 -6.74 9.12 -24.34
C GLY A 256 -5.28 8.92 -23.96
N MET A 257 -4.94 9.12 -22.69
CA MET A 257 -3.55 9.20 -22.23
C MET A 257 -3.09 7.96 -21.44
N HIS A 258 -4.01 7.30 -20.71
CA HIS A 258 -3.67 6.23 -19.77
C HIS A 258 -4.34 4.90 -20.11
N TRP A 259 -5.67 4.86 -20.32
CA TRP A 259 -6.40 3.58 -20.42
C TRP A 259 -6.03 2.74 -21.65
N GLY A 260 -5.45 3.35 -22.69
CA GLY A 260 -4.91 2.61 -23.84
C GLY A 260 -3.59 1.88 -23.56
N ASN A 261 -2.92 2.20 -22.45
CA ASN A 261 -1.61 1.70 -22.12
C ASN A 261 -1.64 0.23 -21.68
N SER A 262 -0.58 -0.53 -21.98
CA SER A 262 -0.44 -1.95 -21.60
C SER A 262 -0.22 -2.15 -20.10
N ALA A 263 0.41 -1.20 -19.42
CA ALA A 263 0.65 -1.24 -17.99
C ALA A 263 -0.55 -0.78 -17.15
N TYR A 264 -1.57 -0.18 -17.77
CA TYR A 264 -2.78 0.24 -17.05
C TYR A 264 -3.64 -0.97 -16.67
N LEU A 265 -4.03 -1.07 -15.39
CA LEU A 265 -4.80 -2.17 -14.86
C LEU A 265 -6.22 -2.20 -15.45
N LYS A 266 -6.55 -3.36 -16.01
CA LYS A 266 -7.88 -3.65 -16.58
C LYS A 266 -8.44 -4.92 -15.98
N SER A 267 -9.76 -4.96 -15.80
CA SER A 267 -10.50 -6.19 -15.52
C SER A 267 -11.48 -6.45 -16.68
N ASN A 268 -11.37 -7.62 -17.29
CA ASN A 268 -12.15 -8.00 -18.48
C ASN A 268 -12.09 -6.95 -19.61
N GLY A 269 -10.92 -6.36 -19.82
CA GLY A 269 -10.69 -5.33 -20.84
C GLY A 269 -11.19 -3.93 -20.48
N ARG A 270 -11.79 -3.74 -19.30
CA ARG A 270 -12.27 -2.44 -18.80
C ARG A 270 -11.24 -1.81 -17.84
N PRO A 271 -10.88 -0.53 -17.98
CA PRO A 271 -9.94 0.15 -17.08
C PRO A 271 -10.54 0.29 -15.69
N ILE A 272 -9.74 0.08 -14.64
CA ILE A 272 -10.17 0.32 -13.27
C ILE A 272 -9.72 1.73 -12.86
N VAL A 273 -10.62 2.50 -12.22
CA VAL A 273 -10.30 3.81 -11.65
C VAL A 273 -10.87 3.87 -10.22
N GLN A 274 -10.06 4.30 -9.27
CA GLN A 274 -10.52 4.58 -7.91
C GLN A 274 -10.90 6.06 -7.80
N ILE A 275 -11.94 6.34 -7.01
CA ILE A 275 -12.49 7.68 -6.81
C ILE A 275 -12.35 8.01 -5.32
N PHE A 276 -11.49 8.99 -5.00
CA PHE A 276 -11.22 9.48 -3.64
C PHE A 276 -11.64 10.94 -3.35
N PRO A 277 -12.83 11.41 -3.75
CA PRO A 277 -13.23 12.78 -3.50
C PRO A 277 -14.04 13.02 -2.22
N GLU A 278 -13.98 14.26 -1.74
CA GLU A 278 -14.91 14.76 -0.73
C GLU A 278 -16.29 15.12 -1.33
N GLU A 279 -17.21 14.17 -1.29
CA GLU A 279 -18.58 14.36 -1.79
C GLU A 279 -19.52 15.11 -0.80
N THR A 280 -19.16 16.34 -0.42
CA THR A 280 -19.89 17.09 0.62
C THR A 280 -20.56 18.39 0.17
N VAL A 281 -20.21 18.92 -1.01
CA VAL A 281 -20.66 20.24 -1.47
C VAL A 281 -22.15 20.25 -1.84
N ILE A 282 -22.67 19.13 -2.33
CA ILE A 282 -24.08 18.88 -2.63
C ILE A 282 -24.54 17.60 -1.90
N ALA A 283 -25.85 17.33 -1.89
CA ALA A 283 -26.37 16.15 -1.21
C ALA A 283 -25.78 14.87 -1.79
N ALA A 284 -25.43 13.89 -0.96
CA ALA A 284 -24.91 12.61 -1.44
C ALA A 284 -25.93 11.85 -2.31
N THR A 285 -27.21 11.90 -1.93
CA THR A 285 -28.30 11.19 -2.62
C THR A 285 -29.51 12.11 -2.83
N GLY A 286 -30.37 11.75 -3.78
CA GLY A 286 -31.62 12.46 -4.05
C GLY A 286 -31.72 12.94 -5.50
N PRO A 287 -32.66 13.86 -5.80
CA PRO A 287 -32.70 14.52 -7.11
C PRO A 287 -31.57 15.57 -7.22
N ALA A 288 -31.28 15.99 -8.44
CA ALA A 288 -30.40 17.13 -8.71
C ALA A 288 -30.79 18.38 -7.86
N PRO A 289 -29.82 19.07 -7.22
CA PRO A 289 -28.40 18.76 -7.26
C PRO A 289 -27.98 17.69 -6.22
N SER A 290 -27.35 16.61 -6.67
CA SER A 290 -26.80 15.55 -5.79
C SER A 290 -25.66 14.77 -6.45
N TRP A 291 -24.78 14.16 -5.65
CA TRP A 291 -23.73 13.27 -6.16
C TRP A 291 -24.29 12.04 -6.88
N ALA A 292 -25.41 11.48 -6.40
CA ALA A 292 -26.11 10.44 -7.14
C ALA A 292 -26.51 10.87 -8.56
N ASP A 293 -26.89 12.14 -8.77
CA ASP A 293 -27.18 12.66 -10.12
C ASP A 293 -25.90 12.89 -10.94
N VAL A 294 -24.85 13.47 -10.33
CA VAL A 294 -23.52 13.61 -10.97
C VAL A 294 -23.06 12.26 -11.52
N TRP A 295 -23.04 11.21 -10.70
CA TRP A 295 -22.53 9.90 -11.11
C TRP A 295 -23.45 9.19 -12.10
N ALA A 296 -24.76 9.42 -12.06
CA ALA A 296 -25.65 8.94 -13.13
C ALA A 296 -25.32 9.60 -14.48
N GLN A 297 -24.96 10.89 -14.49
CA GLN A 297 -24.51 11.58 -15.70
C GLN A 297 -23.12 11.14 -16.17
N ILE A 298 -22.23 10.76 -15.26
CA ILE A 298 -20.91 10.21 -15.58
C ILE A 298 -21.02 8.78 -16.10
N GLU A 299 -21.88 7.94 -15.53
CA GLU A 299 -22.18 6.60 -16.02
C GLU A 299 -22.69 6.65 -17.47
N ASP A 300 -23.68 7.51 -17.75
CA ASP A 300 -24.22 7.71 -19.12
C ASP A 300 -23.12 8.17 -20.09
N TRP A 301 -22.27 9.10 -19.66
CA TRP A 301 -21.12 9.56 -20.46
C TRP A 301 -20.12 8.44 -20.74
N ASN A 302 -19.80 7.64 -19.72
CA ASN A 302 -18.79 6.58 -19.79
C ASN A 302 -19.23 5.40 -20.67
N ASN A 303 -20.54 5.18 -20.82
CA ASN A 303 -21.09 4.12 -21.66
C ASN A 303 -20.83 4.30 -23.17
N ASP A 304 -20.47 5.50 -23.63
CA ASP A 304 -20.09 5.77 -25.02
C ASP A 304 -18.92 6.77 -25.14
N LEU A 305 -17.82 6.51 -24.41
CA LEU A 305 -16.62 7.35 -24.43
C LEU A 305 -16.08 7.66 -25.84
N PRO A 306 -16.01 6.72 -26.81
CA PRO A 306 -15.51 7.05 -28.14
C PRO A 306 -16.30 8.16 -28.81
N GLN A 307 -17.62 8.15 -28.66
CA GLN A 307 -18.50 9.17 -29.23
C GLN A 307 -18.55 10.44 -28.38
N ASN A 308 -18.57 10.31 -27.05
CA ASN A 308 -18.68 11.46 -26.15
C ASN A 308 -17.38 12.26 -26.08
N CYS A 309 -16.22 11.59 -26.11
CA CYS A 309 -14.93 12.27 -26.15
C CYS A 309 -14.56 12.75 -27.56
N ALA A 310 -14.98 12.06 -28.63
CA ALA A 310 -14.99 12.43 -30.07
C ALA A 310 -13.72 13.04 -30.71
N VAL A 311 -12.66 13.34 -29.95
CA VAL A 311 -11.44 14.01 -30.37
C VAL A 311 -10.26 13.09 -30.07
N THR A 312 -9.35 12.93 -31.03
CA THR A 312 -8.09 12.20 -30.82
C THR A 312 -7.14 13.00 -29.93
N PRO A 313 -6.47 12.39 -28.93
CA PRO A 313 -6.41 10.95 -28.65
C PRO A 313 -7.52 10.38 -27.75
N TYR A 314 -8.42 11.21 -27.24
CA TYR A 314 -9.43 10.87 -26.22
C TYR A 314 -10.59 9.97 -26.67
N ASN A 315 -10.74 9.71 -27.98
CA ASN A 315 -11.88 8.98 -28.55
C ASN A 315 -11.63 7.47 -28.80
N VAL A 316 -10.57 6.91 -28.24
CA VAL A 316 -10.26 5.48 -28.38
C VAL A 316 -11.25 4.65 -27.55
N ASN A 317 -11.68 3.49 -28.06
CA ASN A 317 -12.48 2.55 -27.27
C ASN A 317 -11.58 1.66 -26.41
N ASN A 318 -11.38 2.06 -25.15
CA ASN A 318 -10.68 1.26 -24.15
C ASN A 318 -11.62 0.47 -23.23
N GLY A 319 -12.92 0.42 -23.53
CA GLY A 319 -13.96 -0.12 -22.66
C GLY A 319 -14.50 0.89 -21.65
N VAL A 320 -15.72 0.67 -21.17
CA VAL A 320 -16.35 1.48 -20.12
C VAL A 320 -15.54 1.29 -18.82
N PRO A 321 -15.09 2.34 -18.12
CA PRO A 321 -14.33 2.20 -16.88
C PRO A 321 -15.12 1.46 -15.80
N LEU A 322 -14.39 0.79 -14.91
CA LEU A 322 -14.89 0.22 -13.66
C LEU A 322 -14.56 1.22 -12.55
N VAL A 323 -15.57 1.95 -12.08
CA VAL A 323 -15.43 2.99 -11.06
C VAL A 323 -15.55 2.37 -9.66
N VAL A 324 -14.55 2.59 -8.81
CA VAL A 324 -14.44 1.97 -7.48
C VAL A 324 -14.41 3.08 -6.42
N PHE A 325 -15.27 2.99 -5.41
CA PHE A 325 -15.50 4.07 -4.44
C PHE A 325 -15.01 3.73 -3.02
N GLU A 326 -14.69 4.78 -2.27
CA GLU A 326 -14.17 4.68 -0.91
C GLU A 326 -15.16 4.05 0.08
N ASN A 327 -14.63 3.17 0.94
CA ASN A 327 -15.24 2.53 2.10
C ASN A 327 -16.54 1.77 1.83
N ALA A 328 -17.09 1.08 2.83
CA ALA A 328 -18.18 0.13 2.61
C ALA A 328 -19.44 0.72 1.92
N GLY A 329 -19.66 2.03 2.03
CA GLY A 329 -20.72 2.74 1.30
C GLY A 329 -20.53 2.73 -0.22
N GLY A 330 -19.27 2.63 -0.68
CA GLY A 330 -18.88 2.58 -2.09
C GLY A 330 -19.51 1.42 -2.86
N PHE A 331 -19.81 0.28 -2.22
CA PHE A 331 -20.48 -0.85 -2.91
C PHE A 331 -21.90 -0.51 -3.40
N ALA A 332 -22.60 0.38 -2.68
CA ALA A 332 -23.96 0.80 -2.99
C ALA A 332 -24.02 2.15 -3.72
N HIS A 333 -22.86 2.72 -4.07
CA HIS A 333 -22.76 4.01 -4.71
C HIS A 333 -23.23 3.96 -6.18
N GLN A 334 -23.73 5.07 -6.71
CA GLN A 334 -24.13 5.16 -8.13
C GLN A 334 -22.90 4.92 -9.03
N ASP A 335 -23.09 4.18 -10.14
CA ASP A 335 -22.01 3.73 -11.05
C ASP A 335 -20.95 2.80 -10.39
N SER A 336 -21.22 2.28 -9.19
CA SER A 336 -20.23 1.47 -8.47
C SER A 336 -19.98 0.12 -9.13
N SER A 337 -18.74 -0.07 -9.56
CA SER A 337 -18.18 -1.37 -9.92
C SER A 337 -17.48 -2.05 -8.74
N GLY A 338 -17.42 -1.40 -7.58
CA GLY A 338 -16.81 -1.93 -6.37
C GLY A 338 -16.39 -0.87 -5.38
N SER A 339 -15.63 -1.31 -4.37
CA SER A 339 -15.19 -0.45 -3.30
C SER A 339 -13.81 -0.83 -2.77
N PHE A 340 -13.12 0.17 -2.22
CA PHE A 340 -11.86 0.01 -1.49
C PHE A 340 -11.97 0.55 -0.06
N TYR A 341 -11.31 -0.09 0.89
CA TYR A 341 -11.20 0.45 2.25
C TYR A 341 -10.07 1.48 2.34
N TRP A 342 -10.30 2.60 3.02
CA TRP A 342 -9.25 3.55 3.41
C TRP A 342 -9.06 3.58 4.92
N ILE A 343 -7.83 3.87 5.36
CA ILE A 343 -7.51 3.90 6.79
C ILE A 343 -8.22 5.08 7.49
N GLU A 344 -8.90 4.79 8.61
CA GLU A 344 -9.65 5.79 9.39
C GLU A 344 -9.10 5.92 10.82
N PRO A 345 -8.17 6.85 11.10
CA PRO A 345 -7.70 7.09 12.47
C PRO A 345 -8.80 7.71 13.34
N ALA A 346 -8.98 7.18 14.56
CA ALA A 346 -10.09 7.54 15.43
C ALA A 346 -10.03 8.97 16.04
N GLY A 347 -8.85 9.59 16.06
CA GLY A 347 -8.68 10.91 16.64
C GLY A 347 -7.23 11.31 16.87
N THR A 348 -7.01 12.20 17.83
CA THR A 348 -5.74 12.91 18.04
C THR A 348 -5.13 12.69 19.43
N ASP A 349 -5.82 12.01 20.36
CA ASP A 349 -5.34 11.76 21.72
C ASP A 349 -4.36 10.58 21.74
N PRO A 350 -3.06 10.80 22.04
CA PRO A 350 -2.10 9.70 22.14
C PRO A 350 -2.47 8.71 23.24
N THR A 351 -3.18 9.09 24.30
CA THR A 351 -3.46 8.15 25.40
C THR A 351 -4.53 7.10 25.03
N ALA A 352 -5.40 7.42 24.07
CA ALA A 352 -6.56 6.59 23.74
C ALA A 352 -6.68 6.28 22.24
N ASN A 353 -6.57 7.28 21.37
CA ASN A 353 -6.86 7.10 19.94
C ASN A 353 -5.80 6.28 19.22
N GLN A 354 -4.54 6.34 19.65
CA GLN A 354 -3.45 5.60 18.99
C GLN A 354 -3.67 4.08 18.97
N PHE A 355 -4.46 3.53 19.90
CA PHE A 355 -4.76 2.09 19.98
C PHE A 355 -6.08 1.69 19.32
N THR A 356 -6.78 2.64 18.69
CA THR A 356 -7.93 2.32 17.84
C THR A 356 -7.40 2.07 16.43
N LEU A 357 -7.03 0.83 16.15
CA LEU A 357 -6.33 0.44 14.92
C LEU A 357 -7.24 0.35 13.69
N SER A 358 -8.56 0.50 13.86
CA SER A 358 -9.56 0.40 12.79
C SER A 358 -9.48 -0.90 11.97
N ILE A 359 -8.93 -1.97 12.54
CA ILE A 359 -8.91 -3.31 11.94
C ILE A 359 -10.20 -4.05 12.28
N SER A 360 -10.57 -4.07 13.57
CA SER A 360 -11.69 -4.84 14.13
C SER A 360 -12.46 -4.00 15.17
N PRO A 361 -13.70 -4.38 15.56
CA PRO A 361 -14.48 -5.54 15.11
C PRO A 361 -15.44 -5.24 13.96
N ALA A 362 -15.88 -6.30 13.26
CA ALA A 362 -16.85 -6.23 12.16
C ALA A 362 -18.18 -5.51 12.47
N SER A 363 -18.57 -5.42 13.74
CA SER A 363 -19.78 -4.74 14.20
C SER A 363 -19.67 -3.21 14.20
N GLU A 364 -18.46 -2.67 14.02
CA GLU A 364 -18.19 -1.24 14.07
C GLU A 364 -17.84 -0.71 12.68
N GLY A 365 -18.64 0.26 12.20
CA GLY A 365 -18.37 0.91 10.92
C GLY A 365 -17.02 1.64 10.93
N GLY A 366 -16.38 1.74 9.77
CA GLY A 366 -15.04 2.32 9.63
C GLY A 366 -13.90 1.34 9.95
N THR A 367 -14.20 0.11 10.36
CA THR A 367 -13.19 -0.95 10.53
C THR A 367 -12.99 -1.78 9.26
N LEU A 368 -11.77 -2.31 9.08
CA LEU A 368 -11.44 -3.21 7.97
C LEU A 368 -12.31 -4.48 8.00
N ASP A 369 -12.57 -5.04 9.18
CA ASP A 369 -13.48 -6.17 9.39
C ASP A 369 -14.90 -5.90 8.90
N ASN A 370 -15.41 -4.69 9.17
CA ASN A 370 -16.74 -4.29 8.75
C ASN A 370 -16.83 -4.20 7.22
N PHE A 371 -15.82 -3.57 6.61
CA PHE A 371 -15.69 -3.51 5.16
C PHE A 371 -15.62 -4.91 4.53
N LEU A 372 -14.75 -5.79 5.03
CA LEU A 372 -14.59 -7.15 4.51
C LEU A 372 -15.86 -7.99 4.68
N GLY A 373 -16.58 -7.83 5.80
CA GLY A 373 -17.87 -8.46 6.03
C GLY A 373 -18.94 -8.02 5.02
N ILE A 374 -18.98 -6.73 4.69
CA ILE A 374 -19.90 -6.18 3.66
C ILE A 374 -19.48 -6.58 2.25
N ALA A 375 -18.17 -6.68 1.97
CA ALA A 375 -17.67 -7.10 0.66
C ALA A 375 -18.15 -8.51 0.28
N LEU A 376 -18.32 -9.41 1.25
CA LEU A 376 -18.83 -10.77 1.00
C LEU A 376 -20.25 -10.80 0.42
N SER A 377 -21.10 -9.80 0.70
CA SER A 377 -22.43 -9.69 0.08
C SER A 377 -22.41 -9.07 -1.32
N HIS A 378 -21.25 -8.59 -1.77
CA HIS A 378 -21.03 -7.91 -3.05
C HIS A 378 -20.02 -8.66 -3.94
N SER A 379 -20.02 -10.00 -3.88
CA SER A 379 -19.03 -10.86 -4.57
C SER A 379 -18.91 -10.70 -6.09
N SER A 380 -19.84 -10.01 -6.76
CA SER A 380 -19.76 -9.68 -8.19
C SER A 380 -19.06 -8.34 -8.48
N GLN A 381 -18.77 -7.54 -7.46
CA GLN A 381 -18.08 -6.26 -7.54
C GLN A 381 -16.61 -6.41 -7.12
N LEU A 382 -15.80 -5.40 -7.43
CA LEU A 382 -14.41 -5.35 -7.05
C LEU A 382 -14.28 -4.98 -5.56
N ALA A 383 -13.74 -5.87 -4.74
CA ALA A 383 -13.39 -5.58 -3.36
C ALA A 383 -11.88 -5.37 -3.23
N TRP A 384 -11.49 -4.20 -2.73
CA TRP A 384 -10.10 -3.84 -2.45
C TRP A 384 -9.92 -3.72 -0.92
N SER A 385 -9.37 -4.76 -0.30
CA SER A 385 -8.97 -4.71 1.11
C SER A 385 -7.79 -3.75 1.28
N ASN A 386 -7.43 -3.40 2.52
CA ASN A 386 -6.29 -2.54 2.79
C ASN A 386 -5.28 -3.19 3.76
N ALA A 387 -4.00 -2.86 3.61
CA ALA A 387 -2.95 -3.06 4.60
C ALA A 387 -2.25 -1.72 4.88
N PHE A 388 -2.04 -1.43 6.16
CA PHE A 388 -1.49 -0.15 6.60
C PHE A 388 -0.66 -0.33 7.87
N LYS A 389 0.41 0.47 8.02
CA LYS A 389 1.31 0.36 9.18
C LYS A 389 0.81 1.08 10.42
N GLY A 390 -0.10 2.04 10.27
CA GLY A 390 -0.54 2.99 11.29
C GLY A 390 -0.80 4.34 10.64
N PHE A 391 -0.88 5.40 11.44
CA PHE A 391 -1.16 6.77 10.99
C PHE A 391 -0.55 7.78 11.96
N ASN A 392 0.20 8.76 11.48
CA ASN A 392 0.61 9.89 12.29
C ASN A 392 0.81 11.15 11.43
N SER A 393 -0.07 12.13 11.61
CA SER A 393 -0.03 13.37 10.85
C SER A 393 0.45 14.57 11.68
N SER A 394 1.22 14.33 12.75
CA SER A 394 1.70 15.40 13.64
C SER A 394 2.76 16.32 13.03
N GLN A 395 3.40 15.90 11.94
CA GLN A 395 4.45 16.67 11.27
C GLN A 395 3.98 17.38 10.00
N ALA A 396 2.86 16.97 9.42
CA ALA A 396 2.22 17.72 8.34
C ALA A 396 1.45 18.91 8.91
N ASN A 397 1.69 20.12 8.41
CA ASN A 397 1.01 21.33 8.91
C ASN A 397 -0.52 21.26 8.74
N TRP A 398 -1.02 20.52 7.75
CA TRP A 398 -2.45 20.31 7.53
C TRP A 398 -3.00 19.04 8.20
N GLY A 399 -2.14 18.22 8.80
CA GLY A 399 -2.43 16.86 9.24
C GLY A 399 -3.38 16.74 10.44
N ARG A 400 -3.55 17.81 11.24
CA ARG A 400 -4.42 17.87 12.43
C ARG A 400 -4.06 16.89 13.55
N ASP A 401 -2.82 16.42 13.61
CA ASP A 401 -2.30 15.59 14.70
C ASP A 401 -3.07 14.28 14.94
N ARG A 402 -3.67 13.68 13.89
CA ARG A 402 -4.35 12.39 14.00
C ARG A 402 -3.33 11.28 14.23
N ILE A 403 -3.72 10.24 14.97
CA ILE A 403 -2.80 9.18 15.40
C ILE A 403 -3.44 7.79 15.45
N MET A 404 -2.70 6.81 14.96
CA MET A 404 -2.87 5.37 15.09
C MET A 404 -1.46 4.76 15.18
N ASP A 405 -1.15 4.09 16.28
CA ASP A 405 0.19 3.57 16.54
C ASP A 405 0.52 2.37 15.63
N GLN A 406 1.80 2.21 15.33
CA GLN A 406 2.27 1.10 14.50
C GLN A 406 2.52 -0.17 15.31
N GLU A 407 2.55 -0.04 16.64
CA GLU A 407 2.82 -1.07 17.62
C GLU A 407 4.07 -1.90 17.25
N CYS A 408 5.13 -1.20 16.85
CA CYS A 408 6.37 -1.79 16.36
C CYS A 408 6.16 -2.77 15.19
N GLY A 409 5.33 -2.36 14.22
CA GLY A 409 4.98 -3.10 13.01
C GLY A 409 3.89 -4.16 13.21
N GLN A 410 3.28 -4.28 14.39
CA GLN A 410 2.19 -5.22 14.60
C GLN A 410 0.90 -4.78 13.87
N THR A 411 0.60 -3.48 13.84
CA THR A 411 -0.54 -2.94 13.08
C THR A 411 -0.44 -3.30 11.59
N TRP A 412 0.76 -3.22 11.02
CA TRP A 412 1.06 -3.67 9.66
C TRP A 412 0.74 -5.16 9.44
N ILE A 413 1.23 -6.04 10.32
CA ILE A 413 0.98 -7.48 10.20
C ILE A 413 -0.50 -7.82 10.41
N GLY A 414 -1.17 -7.12 11.33
CA GLY A 414 -2.60 -7.27 11.58
C GLY A 414 -3.42 -6.96 10.33
N SER A 415 -3.30 -5.73 9.82
CA SER A 415 -4.07 -5.28 8.64
C SER A 415 -3.74 -6.10 7.39
N LEU A 416 -2.46 -6.43 7.16
CA LEU A 416 -2.03 -7.25 6.03
C LEU A 416 -2.68 -8.64 5.99
N SER A 417 -2.95 -9.24 7.14
CA SER A 417 -3.47 -10.62 7.22
C SER A 417 -4.97 -10.70 7.55
N GLU A 418 -5.63 -9.58 7.81
CA GLU A 418 -7.02 -9.54 8.27
C GLU A 418 -8.00 -10.20 7.28
N SER A 419 -7.76 -9.98 5.97
CA SER A 419 -8.58 -10.57 4.91
C SER A 419 -8.67 -12.10 4.96
N ASN A 420 -7.72 -12.79 5.60
CA ASN A 420 -7.72 -14.25 5.73
C ASN A 420 -8.93 -14.79 6.50
N GLN A 421 -9.52 -13.98 7.39
CA GLN A 421 -10.72 -14.39 8.13
C GLN A 421 -11.96 -14.49 7.20
N TYR A 422 -11.95 -13.73 6.11
CA TYR A 422 -13.09 -13.57 5.19
C TYR A 422 -12.87 -14.32 3.86
N TYR A 423 -11.62 -14.36 3.39
CA TYR A 423 -11.18 -14.96 2.13
C TYR A 423 -10.33 -16.21 2.39
N SER A 424 -10.86 -17.17 3.14
CA SER A 424 -10.13 -18.39 3.53
C SER A 424 -10.20 -19.53 2.50
N SER A 425 -11.22 -19.53 1.65
CA SER A 425 -11.48 -20.58 0.64
C SER A 425 -11.37 -20.08 -0.81
N ALA A 426 -11.25 -18.76 -0.99
CA ALA A 426 -11.00 -18.08 -2.25
C ALA A 426 -9.99 -16.97 -1.98
N ALA A 427 -9.17 -16.62 -2.96
CA ALA A 427 -8.24 -15.50 -2.81
C ALA A 427 -9.01 -14.17 -2.77
N LEU A 428 -8.55 -13.24 -1.94
CA LEU A 428 -8.93 -11.84 -2.04
C LEU A 428 -8.53 -11.32 -3.45
N PRO A 429 -9.42 -10.65 -4.20
CA PRO A 429 -9.07 -10.15 -5.54
C PRO A 429 -7.95 -9.11 -5.50
N TYR A 430 -8.12 -8.09 -4.67
CA TYR A 430 -7.19 -6.97 -4.55
C TYR A 430 -6.94 -6.60 -3.09
N LEU A 431 -5.68 -6.36 -2.76
CA LEU A 431 -5.23 -5.72 -1.53
C LEU A 431 -4.49 -4.44 -1.92
N GLN A 432 -4.90 -3.31 -1.37
CA GLN A 432 -4.14 -2.08 -1.47
C GLN A 432 -3.33 -1.81 -0.20
N ILE A 433 -2.20 -1.13 -0.34
CA ILE A 433 -1.36 -0.69 0.76
C ILE A 433 -1.53 0.82 0.89
N ALA A 434 -2.04 1.27 2.05
CA ALA A 434 -2.07 2.68 2.43
C ALA A 434 -0.91 2.95 3.41
N THR A 435 0.24 3.46 2.94
CA THR A 435 0.58 3.87 1.56
C THR A 435 2.03 3.49 1.23
N TRP A 436 2.45 3.62 -0.03
CA TRP A 436 3.88 3.52 -0.38
C TRP A 436 4.66 4.62 0.33
N ASN A 437 4.26 5.88 0.15
CA ASN A 437 5.07 7.04 0.47
C ASN A 437 4.29 8.21 1.08
N ASP A 438 3.12 8.01 1.72
CA ASP A 438 2.44 9.10 2.43
C ASP A 438 3.10 9.47 3.76
N TYR A 439 4.15 10.28 3.64
CA TYR A 439 4.89 10.85 4.76
C TYR A 439 4.08 11.89 5.54
N ASN A 440 3.10 12.56 4.92
CA ASN A 440 2.32 13.59 5.62
C ASN A 440 1.39 12.98 6.67
N GLU A 441 0.92 11.77 6.39
CA GLU A 441 0.04 11.01 7.28
C GLU A 441 0.77 9.86 8.00
N GLY A 442 2.08 9.72 7.81
CA GLY A 442 2.90 8.71 8.48
C GLY A 442 2.46 7.27 8.17
N THR A 443 1.87 7.05 6.99
CA THR A 443 1.37 5.74 6.54
C THR A 443 2.33 5.03 5.58
N GLU A 444 3.41 5.71 5.17
CA GLU A 444 4.40 5.22 4.20
C GLU A 444 5.14 3.94 4.63
N ILE A 445 5.36 3.02 3.68
CA ILE A 445 6.22 1.84 3.90
C ILE A 445 7.56 1.93 3.18
N GLU A 446 7.78 2.97 2.38
CA GLU A 446 8.95 3.16 1.51
C GLU A 446 10.27 3.13 2.31
N SER A 447 10.37 3.84 3.43
CA SER A 447 11.57 3.85 4.29
C SER A 447 11.74 2.57 5.13
N GLY A 448 10.67 1.80 5.25
CA GLY A 448 10.56 0.60 6.06
C GLY A 448 9.95 0.83 7.44
N ILE A 449 9.39 -0.24 8.00
CA ILE A 449 8.66 -0.22 9.27
C ILE A 449 9.57 -0.69 10.40
N ASP A 450 9.53 -0.02 11.56
CA ASP A 450 10.29 -0.47 12.73
C ASP A 450 9.62 -1.66 13.41
N ASN A 451 10.42 -2.66 13.78
CA ASN A 451 10.02 -3.76 14.66
C ASN A 451 10.46 -3.57 16.12
N CYS A 452 11.17 -2.48 16.40
CA CYS A 452 11.70 -2.11 17.70
C CYS A 452 12.61 -3.19 18.32
N PHE A 453 13.34 -3.94 17.49
CA PHE A 453 14.39 -4.85 17.95
C PHE A 453 15.78 -4.33 17.59
N ALA A 454 16.72 -4.53 18.52
CA ALA A 454 18.16 -4.50 18.26
C ALA A 454 18.72 -5.92 18.35
N VAL A 455 19.70 -6.25 17.51
CA VAL A 455 20.35 -7.57 17.49
C VAL A 455 21.73 -7.47 18.14
N SER A 456 21.99 -8.35 19.10
CA SER A 456 23.31 -8.52 19.69
C SER A 456 23.75 -9.98 19.59
N ALA A 457 25.04 -10.20 19.41
CA ALA A 457 25.61 -11.54 19.30
C ALA A 457 26.96 -11.61 20.02
N SER A 458 27.31 -12.81 20.50
CA SER A 458 28.58 -13.07 21.18
C SER A 458 28.97 -14.54 21.03
N THR A 459 30.27 -14.84 21.15
CA THR A 459 30.77 -16.22 21.12
C THR A 459 31.33 -16.64 22.46
N LEU A 460 31.05 -17.88 22.87
CA LEU A 460 31.68 -18.53 24.01
C LEU A 460 32.08 -19.96 23.62
N GLY A 461 33.39 -20.22 23.57
CA GLY A 461 33.91 -21.49 23.08
C GLY A 461 33.51 -21.71 21.62
N GLN A 462 32.85 -22.82 21.32
CA GLN A 462 32.36 -23.17 19.97
C GLN A 462 30.88 -22.84 19.77
N THR A 463 30.35 -21.87 20.50
CA THR A 463 28.94 -21.48 20.44
C THR A 463 28.83 -20.00 20.15
N LEU A 464 28.12 -19.65 19.08
CA LEU A 464 27.58 -18.31 18.85
C LEU A 464 26.22 -18.22 19.53
N SER A 465 25.98 -17.16 20.28
CA SER A 465 24.68 -16.87 20.90
C SER A 465 24.23 -15.48 20.50
N TRP A 466 22.92 -15.29 20.34
CA TRP A 466 22.32 -13.99 20.04
C TRP A 466 21.09 -13.70 20.89
N THR A 467 20.77 -12.42 20.98
CA THR A 467 19.57 -11.88 21.62
C THR A 467 19.00 -10.74 20.78
N LEU A 468 17.68 -10.75 20.60
CA LEU A 468 16.87 -9.64 20.13
C LEU A 468 16.41 -8.84 21.36
N SER A 469 16.99 -7.66 21.53
CA SER A 469 16.64 -6.75 22.62
C SER A 469 15.56 -5.79 22.15
N ALA A 470 14.42 -5.80 22.82
CA ALA A 470 13.36 -4.84 22.58
C ALA A 470 13.83 -3.42 22.94
N THR A 471 13.74 -2.48 22.01
CA THR A 471 13.97 -1.04 22.24
C THR A 471 12.68 -0.32 22.65
N ASN A 472 11.55 -0.99 22.50
CA ASN A 472 10.22 -0.52 22.86
C ASN A 472 9.38 -1.71 23.39
N SER A 473 8.44 -1.47 24.30
CA SER A 473 7.57 -2.50 24.87
C SER A 473 6.65 -3.20 23.87
N TYR A 474 6.37 -2.59 22.72
CA TYR A 474 5.55 -3.18 21.65
C TYR A 474 6.35 -4.07 20.70
N ALA A 475 7.67 -4.23 20.87
CA ALA A 475 8.46 -5.14 20.04
C ALA A 475 7.93 -6.58 20.15
N SER A 476 7.67 -7.22 19.01
CA SER A 476 6.96 -8.50 18.95
C SER A 476 7.57 -9.41 17.89
N LEU A 477 7.83 -10.68 18.23
CA LEU A 477 8.38 -11.65 17.26
C LEU A 477 7.43 -11.90 16.07
N THR A 478 6.18 -11.46 16.14
CA THR A 478 5.24 -11.52 15.02
C THR A 478 5.69 -10.69 13.81
N THR A 479 6.58 -9.72 14.00
CA THR A 479 7.14 -8.87 12.95
C THR A 479 8.50 -9.37 12.43
N VAL A 480 9.03 -10.44 13.04
CA VAL A 480 10.27 -11.11 12.63
C VAL A 480 9.92 -12.33 11.80
N SER A 481 10.57 -12.47 10.65
CA SER A 481 10.41 -13.66 9.81
C SER A 481 11.31 -14.80 10.30
N HIS A 482 12.62 -14.54 10.36
CA HIS A 482 13.62 -15.52 10.73
C HIS A 482 14.96 -14.85 11.09
N ILE A 483 15.92 -15.66 11.53
CA ILE A 483 17.27 -15.26 11.86
C ILE A 483 18.24 -15.90 10.86
N GLU A 484 19.16 -15.11 10.33
CA GLU A 484 20.25 -15.55 9.47
C GLU A 484 21.59 -15.41 10.21
N ILE A 485 22.47 -16.40 10.03
CA ILE A 485 23.83 -16.41 10.60
C ILE A 485 24.81 -16.40 9.45
N TYR A 486 25.71 -15.42 9.46
CA TYR A 486 26.71 -15.21 8.44
C TYR A 486 28.12 -15.37 8.99
N ASP A 487 29.00 -15.94 8.17
CA ASP A 487 30.45 -16.01 8.41
C ASP A 487 31.20 -15.15 7.39
N SER A 488 32.29 -14.51 7.84
CA SER A 488 33.19 -13.70 7.03
C SER A 488 34.65 -13.97 7.42
N THR A 489 35.51 -14.20 6.43
CA THR A 489 36.95 -14.37 6.63
C THR A 489 37.75 -13.10 6.33
N ASP A 490 37.14 -12.08 5.74
CA ASP A 490 37.78 -10.83 5.32
C ASP A 490 37.10 -9.56 5.88
N GLY A 491 35.97 -9.71 6.58
CA GLY A 491 35.17 -8.62 7.15
C GLY A 491 34.37 -7.82 6.12
N GLN A 492 34.45 -8.15 4.83
CA GLN A 492 33.79 -7.42 3.73
C GLN A 492 32.75 -8.29 3.03
N ASN A 493 33.04 -9.58 2.89
CA ASN A 493 32.23 -10.56 2.22
C ASN A 493 31.73 -11.58 3.23
N VAL A 494 30.45 -11.94 3.12
CA VAL A 494 29.77 -12.85 4.03
C VAL A 494 29.15 -14.02 3.29
N SER A 495 29.12 -15.17 3.95
CA SER A 495 28.41 -16.37 3.48
C SER A 495 27.38 -16.79 4.52
N LEU A 496 26.16 -17.08 4.09
CA LEU A 496 25.11 -17.61 4.97
C LEU A 496 25.50 -19.02 5.42
N VAL A 497 25.63 -19.24 6.73
CA VAL A 497 26.01 -20.55 7.30
C VAL A 497 24.84 -21.24 8.00
N ALA A 498 23.82 -20.49 8.43
CA ALA A 498 22.59 -21.05 8.96
C ALA A 498 21.41 -20.07 8.88
N SER A 499 20.21 -20.62 8.81
CA SER A 499 18.95 -19.91 9.06
C SER A 499 18.23 -20.58 10.23
N GLN A 500 17.59 -19.80 11.08
CA GLN A 500 16.87 -20.24 12.28
C GLN A 500 15.50 -19.56 12.34
N PRO A 501 14.47 -20.22 12.92
CA PRO A 501 13.17 -19.57 13.15
C PRO A 501 13.30 -18.28 13.97
N ALA A 502 12.33 -17.37 13.83
CA ALA A 502 12.24 -16.18 14.67
C ALA A 502 12.23 -16.56 16.16
N ALA A 503 13.17 -16.00 16.92
CA ALA A 503 13.31 -16.25 18.34
C ALA A 503 13.94 -15.04 19.02
N GLN A 504 13.52 -14.75 20.25
CA GLN A 504 14.07 -13.63 21.03
C GLN A 504 15.54 -13.85 21.39
N GLY A 505 16.00 -15.10 21.43
CA GLY A 505 17.41 -15.44 21.54
C GLY A 505 17.65 -16.87 21.10
N GLY A 506 18.90 -17.20 20.83
CA GLY A 506 19.27 -18.53 20.41
C GLY A 506 20.78 -18.74 20.38
N SER A 507 21.17 -19.94 19.98
CA SER A 507 22.57 -20.30 19.82
C SER A 507 22.80 -21.25 18.64
N TRP A 508 24.01 -21.22 18.09
CA TRP A 508 24.43 -22.03 16.96
C TRP A 508 25.85 -22.54 17.17
N SER A 509 26.10 -23.79 16.76
CA SER A 509 27.41 -24.42 16.93
C SER A 509 28.39 -24.00 15.84
N LEU A 510 29.56 -23.54 16.24
CA LEU A 510 30.67 -23.14 15.38
C LEU A 510 31.59 -24.29 14.98
N SER A 511 31.33 -25.50 15.48
CA SER A 511 32.17 -26.68 15.24
C SER A 511 32.27 -27.10 13.76
N GLY A 512 31.32 -26.65 12.93
CA GLY A 512 31.32 -26.88 11.48
C GLY A 512 32.12 -25.87 10.67
N LEU A 513 32.64 -24.79 11.29
CA LEU A 513 33.43 -23.80 10.57
C LEU A 513 34.85 -24.33 10.29
N PRO A 514 35.43 -24.03 9.11
CA PRO A 514 36.84 -24.32 8.84
C PRO A 514 37.77 -23.71 9.90
N SER A 515 38.99 -24.23 10.03
CA SER A 515 39.99 -23.59 10.89
C SER A 515 40.40 -22.23 10.32
N GLY A 516 40.37 -21.19 11.15
CA GLY A 516 40.76 -19.85 10.71
C GLY A 516 40.30 -18.73 11.63
N THR A 517 40.43 -17.51 11.13
CA THR A 517 39.87 -16.31 11.77
C THR A 517 38.58 -15.94 11.06
N HIS A 518 37.52 -15.77 11.84
CA HIS A 518 36.18 -15.52 11.38
C HIS A 518 35.63 -14.25 12.04
N THR A 519 34.76 -13.56 11.32
CA THR A 519 33.87 -12.52 11.86
C THR A 519 32.44 -12.94 11.58
N LEU A 520 31.71 -13.25 12.65
CA LEU A 520 30.35 -13.76 12.57
C LEU A 520 29.34 -12.63 12.70
N PHE A 521 28.23 -12.73 11.99
CA PHE A 521 27.11 -11.79 12.08
C PHE A 521 25.81 -12.54 12.27
N VAL A 522 24.90 -11.96 13.05
CA VAL A 522 23.53 -12.44 13.19
C VAL A 522 22.61 -11.36 12.64
N ARG A 523 21.79 -11.71 11.64
CA ARG A 523 20.81 -10.82 11.04
C ARG A 523 19.41 -11.28 11.38
N MET A 524 18.63 -10.41 11.98
CA MET A 524 17.20 -10.56 12.13
C MET A 524 16.53 -10.03 10.86
N VAL A 525 15.82 -10.91 10.16
CA VAL A 525 15.07 -10.57 8.95
C VAL A 525 13.63 -10.24 9.36
N GLY A 526 13.19 -9.03 9.05
CA GLY A 526 11.80 -8.61 9.25
C GLY A 526 10.85 -9.35 8.30
N LYS A 527 9.56 -9.34 8.60
CA LYS A 527 8.54 -9.63 7.57
C LYS A 527 8.53 -8.54 6.48
N ASN A 528 7.81 -8.74 5.37
CA ASN A 528 7.75 -7.77 4.26
C ASN A 528 7.65 -6.33 4.77
N SER A 529 8.46 -5.44 4.19
CA SER A 529 8.52 -4.00 4.47
C SER A 529 8.98 -3.60 5.88
N ILE A 530 9.32 -4.55 6.75
CA ILE A 530 9.96 -4.27 8.05
C ILE A 530 11.49 -4.23 7.88
N GLN A 531 12.15 -3.30 8.57
CA GLN A 531 13.61 -3.18 8.53
C GLN A 531 14.31 -4.41 9.14
N ASN A 532 15.30 -4.91 8.41
CA ASN A 532 16.24 -5.92 8.87
C ASN A 532 17.24 -5.29 9.84
N ARG A 533 17.73 -6.10 10.79
CA ARG A 533 18.72 -5.65 11.78
C ARG A 533 19.86 -6.66 11.81
N ILE A 534 21.10 -6.19 11.85
CA ILE A 534 22.28 -7.06 11.92
C ILE A 534 23.15 -6.69 13.12
N SER A 535 23.71 -7.70 13.78
CA SER A 535 24.63 -7.49 14.90
C SER A 535 25.93 -6.83 14.43
N SER A 536 26.69 -6.28 15.38
CA SER A 536 28.11 -6.04 15.15
C SER A 536 28.83 -7.36 14.82
N GLY A 537 29.95 -7.28 14.10
CA GLY A 537 30.79 -8.44 13.82
C GLY A 537 31.37 -9.03 15.12
N VAL A 538 31.23 -10.34 15.28
CA VAL A 538 31.73 -11.08 16.45
C VAL A 538 32.97 -11.87 16.04
N PRO A 539 34.16 -11.54 16.58
CA PRO A 539 35.38 -12.24 16.23
C PRO A 539 35.37 -13.68 16.77
N TYR A 540 35.83 -14.62 15.96
CA TYR A 540 35.96 -16.03 16.32
C TYR A 540 37.23 -16.64 15.71
N SER A 541 37.86 -17.57 16.41
CA SER A 541 39.00 -18.34 15.91
C SER A 541 39.02 -19.74 16.54
N ASN A 542 39.36 -20.76 15.76
CA ASN A 542 39.31 -22.18 16.14
C ASN A 542 40.55 -22.99 15.74
#